data_AF-A0A956D1P2-F1
#
_entry.id   AF-A0A956D1P2-F1
#
_cell.length_a   1.000
_cell.length_b   1.000
_cell.length_c   1.000
_cell.angle_alpha   90.00
_cell.angle_beta   90.00
_cell.angle_gamma   90.00
#
_symmetry.space_group_name_H-M   'P 1'
#
loop_
_entity.id
_entity.type
_entity.pdbx_description
1 polymer ?
#
loop_
_entity_poly.entity_id
_entity_poly.type
_entity_poly.pdbx_seq_one_letter_code
_entity_poly.pdbx_strand_id
1 'polypeptide(L)'
;MSKKKTKRDKRREERDEAVERERLAQQFFEERRRKYRIAAVVVPIVAIAGALGVYFGTDDKQLAGLTGMIGLAIWLPLVIGSIGSQVTPRDRTRAGAIDFGGERRR
;
A
#
# COMPACT_ATOMS: atom_id res chain seq x y z
N MET A 1 -28.13 33.54 -22.00
CA MET A 1 -27.02 34.38 -21.48
C MET A 1 -26.22 33.57 -20.47
N SER A 2 -25.01 33.11 -20.82
CA SER A 2 -24.15 32.36 -19.91
C SER A 2 -23.38 33.33 -19.00
N LYS A 3 -23.64 33.28 -17.69
CA LYS A 3 -22.88 34.06 -16.69
C LYS A 3 -21.43 33.56 -16.68
N LYS A 4 -20.49 34.40 -17.10
CA LYS A 4 -19.05 34.13 -17.09
C LYS A 4 -18.62 33.89 -15.62
N LYS A 5 -18.32 32.64 -15.26
CA LYS A 5 -17.86 32.28 -13.90
C LYS A 5 -16.65 33.12 -13.52
N THR A 6 -16.63 33.62 -12.29
CA THR A 6 -15.53 34.45 -11.82
C THR A 6 -14.26 33.61 -11.60
N LYS A 7 -13.09 34.25 -11.65
CA LYS A 7 -11.79 33.60 -11.38
C LYS A 7 -11.75 32.92 -10.00
N ARG A 8 -12.57 33.38 -9.06
CA ARG A 8 -12.73 32.81 -7.71
C ARG A 8 -13.52 31.50 -7.71
N ASP A 9 -14.53 31.38 -8.58
CA ASP A 9 -15.34 30.16 -8.71
C ASP A 9 -14.54 29.04 -9.35
N LYS A 10 -13.76 29.34 -10.41
CA LYS A 10 -12.86 28.35 -11.03
C LYS A 10 -11.81 27.80 -10.05
N ARG A 11 -11.25 28.65 -9.19
CA ARG A 11 -10.28 28.24 -8.15
C ARG A 11 -10.90 27.40 -7.03
N ARG A 12 -12.20 27.53 -6.77
CA ARG A 12 -12.91 26.65 -5.83
C ARG A 12 -13.15 25.29 -6.45
N GLU A 13 -13.64 25.25 -7.69
CA GLU A 13 -13.85 24.01 -8.43
C GLU A 13 -12.56 23.19 -8.56
N GLU A 14 -11.42 23.82 -8.90
CA GLU A 14 -10.12 23.15 -8.94
C GLU A 14 -9.65 22.60 -7.57
N ARG A 15 -9.98 23.28 -6.47
CA ARG A 15 -9.65 22.80 -5.11
C ARG A 15 -10.55 21.64 -4.69
N ASP A 16 -11.83 21.72 -4.99
CA ASP A 16 -12.79 20.68 -4.66
C ASP A 16 -12.48 19.40 -5.45
N GLU A 17 -12.11 19.52 -6.74
CA GLU A 17 -11.60 18.40 -7.55
C GLU A 17 -10.29 17.81 -7.01
N ALA A 18 -9.37 18.64 -6.51
CA ALA A 18 -8.12 18.15 -5.91
C ALA A 18 -8.38 17.38 -4.62
N VAL A 19 -9.28 17.87 -3.75
CA VAL A 19 -9.68 17.20 -2.51
C VAL A 19 -10.41 15.89 -2.81
N GLU A 20 -11.27 15.84 -3.84
CA GLU A 20 -11.92 14.59 -4.25
C GLU A 20 -10.94 13.56 -4.80
N ARG A 21 -9.97 13.98 -5.61
CA ARG A 21 -8.90 13.08 -6.10
C ARG A 21 -8.05 12.54 -4.96
N GLU A 22 -7.72 13.37 -3.98
CA GLU A 22 -7.00 12.95 -2.78
C GLU A 22 -7.82 11.96 -1.94
N ARG A 23 -9.13 12.19 -1.76
CA ARG A 23 -10.02 11.26 -1.04
C ARG A 23 -10.15 9.92 -1.75
N LEU A 24 -10.34 9.92 -3.07
CA LEU A 24 -10.40 8.69 -3.86
C LEU A 24 -9.07 7.92 -3.74
N ALA A 25 -7.94 8.61 -3.89
CA ALA A 25 -6.62 8.00 -3.71
C ALA A 25 -6.47 7.40 -2.30
N GLN A 26 -6.84 8.12 -1.25
CA GLN A 26 -6.80 7.63 0.13
C GLN A 26 -7.66 6.38 0.33
N GLN A 27 -8.88 6.35 -0.20
CA GLN A 27 -9.75 5.17 -0.14
C GLN A 27 -9.13 3.96 -0.85
N PHE A 28 -8.55 4.15 -2.05
CA PHE A 28 -7.84 3.08 -2.76
C PHE A 28 -6.64 2.54 -1.96
N PHE A 29 -5.87 3.43 -1.31
CA PHE A 29 -4.72 3.02 -0.49
C PHE A 29 -5.14 2.32 0.81
N GLU A 30 -6.24 2.76 1.44
CA GLU A 30 -6.78 2.13 2.64
C GLU A 30 -7.32 0.72 2.37
N GLU A 31 -8.10 0.56 1.28
CA GLU A 31 -8.57 -0.76 0.87
C GLU A 31 -7.42 -1.71 0.55
N ARG A 32 -6.41 -1.24 -0.18
CA ARG A 32 -5.22 -2.02 -0.48
C ARG A 32 -4.49 -2.41 0.81
N ARG A 33 -4.28 -1.47 1.74
CA ARG A 33 -3.66 -1.76 3.05
C ARG A 33 -4.40 -2.86 3.80
N ARG A 34 -5.74 -2.81 3.83
CA ARG A 34 -6.55 -3.84 4.50
C ARG A 34 -6.35 -5.21 3.84
N LYS A 35 -6.39 -5.27 2.50
CA LYS A 35 -6.16 -6.49 1.73
C LYS A 35 -4.76 -7.06 1.98
N TYR A 36 -3.71 -6.24 1.95
CA TYR A 36 -2.33 -6.67 2.23
C TYR A 36 -2.15 -7.18 3.66
N ARG A 37 -2.77 -6.55 4.66
CA ARG A 37 -2.72 -7.06 6.05
C ARG A 37 -3.37 -8.44 6.18
N ILE A 38 -4.56 -8.62 5.59
CA ILE A 38 -5.25 -9.91 5.62
C ILE A 38 -4.42 -10.95 4.87
N ALA A 39 -3.92 -10.64 3.68
CA ALA A 39 -3.09 -11.54 2.89
C ALA A 39 -1.79 -11.93 3.61
N ALA A 40 -1.15 -10.98 4.30
CA ALA A 40 0.07 -11.25 5.07
C ALA A 40 -0.14 -12.26 6.23
N VAL A 41 -1.36 -12.38 6.76
CA VAL A 41 -1.70 -13.36 7.81
C VAL A 41 -2.24 -14.66 7.22
N VAL A 42 -3.06 -14.59 6.17
CA VAL A 42 -3.71 -15.79 5.58
C VAL A 42 -2.73 -16.63 4.77
N VAL A 43 -1.87 -16.01 3.96
CA VAL A 43 -0.92 -16.72 3.09
C VAL A 43 0.01 -17.68 3.86
N PRO A 44 0.65 -17.31 4.98
CA PRO A 44 1.52 -18.25 5.70
C PRO A 44 0.72 -19.41 6.31
N ILE A 45 -0.51 -19.18 6.76
CA ILE A 45 -1.39 -20.25 7.28
C ILE A 45 -1.71 -21.26 6.17
N VAL A 46 -2.13 -20.77 5.00
CA VAL A 46 -2.44 -21.63 3.85
C VAL A 46 -1.20 -22.37 3.35
N ALA A 47 -0.05 -21.70 3.30
CA ALA A 47 1.22 -22.31 2.91
C ALA A 47 1.63 -23.46 3.85
N ILE A 48 1.52 -23.26 5.17
CA ILE A 48 1.81 -24.29 6.17
C ILE A 48 0.81 -25.45 6.06
N ALA A 49 -0.49 -25.15 5.95
CA ALA A 49 -1.52 -26.18 5.79
C ALA A 49 -1.31 -27.01 4.51
N GLY A 50 -0.96 -26.35 3.39
CA GLY A 50 -0.63 -27.03 2.14
C GLY A 50 0.64 -27.89 2.26
N ALA A 51 1.71 -27.37 2.85
CA ALA A 51 2.94 -28.14 3.07
C ALA A 51 2.70 -29.36 3.97
N LEU A 52 1.91 -29.23 5.04
CA LEU A 52 1.51 -30.35 5.89
C LEU A 52 0.62 -31.35 5.14
N GLY A 53 -0.33 -30.87 4.35
CA GLY A 53 -1.19 -31.72 3.53
C GLY A 53 -0.39 -32.55 2.52
N VAL A 54 0.61 -31.95 1.88
CA VAL A 54 1.54 -32.67 0.99
C VAL A 54 2.40 -33.64 1.79
N TYR A 55 2.97 -33.21 2.93
CA TYR A 55 3.81 -34.06 3.76
C TYR A 55 3.10 -35.36 4.20
N PHE A 56 1.86 -35.25 4.67
CA PHE A 56 1.07 -36.41 5.12
C PHE A 56 0.36 -37.15 3.97
N GLY A 57 0.10 -36.48 2.85
CA GLY A 57 -0.67 -37.05 1.73
C GLY A 57 0.19 -37.78 0.70
N THR A 58 1.45 -37.38 0.53
CA THR A 58 2.35 -37.97 -0.47
C THR A 58 3.58 -38.65 0.11
N ASP A 59 3.80 -38.58 1.43
CA ASP A 59 5.03 -39.00 2.16
C ASP A 59 6.35 -38.42 1.59
N ASP A 60 6.24 -37.51 0.62
CA ASP A 60 7.36 -36.89 -0.06
C ASP A 60 7.78 -35.61 0.65
N LYS A 61 8.86 -35.74 1.43
CA LYS A 61 9.45 -34.64 2.19
C LYS A 61 10.01 -33.53 1.30
N GLN A 62 10.48 -33.87 0.09
CA GLN A 62 11.00 -32.88 -0.85
C GLN A 62 9.87 -32.03 -1.42
N LEU A 63 8.75 -32.67 -1.80
CA LEU A 63 7.59 -31.98 -2.34
C LEU A 63 6.92 -31.06 -1.29
N ALA A 64 6.84 -31.51 -0.04
CA ALA A 64 6.37 -30.70 1.08
C ALA A 64 7.27 -29.47 1.32
N GLY A 65 8.59 -29.66 1.28
CA GLY A 65 9.57 -28.58 1.39
C GLY A 65 9.46 -27.57 0.25
N LEU A 66 9.29 -28.04 -1.00
CA LEU A 66 9.09 -27.18 -2.16
C LEU A 66 7.81 -26.35 -2.04
N THR A 67 6.72 -26.97 -1.57
CA THR A 67 5.44 -26.28 -1.34
C THR A 67 5.57 -25.18 -0.29
N GLY A 68 6.31 -25.46 0.79
CA GLY A 68 6.66 -24.46 1.80
C GLY A 68 7.49 -23.31 1.23
N MET A 69 8.49 -23.60 0.39
CA MET A 69 9.32 -22.58 -0.28
C MET A 69 8.52 -21.68 -1.22
N ILE A 70 7.58 -22.25 -1.99
CA ILE A 70 6.68 -21.47 -2.85
C ILE A 70 5.81 -20.54 -2.01
N GLY A 71 5.24 -21.06 -0.91
CA GLY A 71 4.46 -20.26 0.03
C GLY A 71 5.26 -19.09 0.63
N LEU A 72 6.52 -19.35 1.03
CA LEU A 72 7.43 -18.32 1.53
C LEU A 72 7.74 -17.25 0.46
N ALA A 73 8.01 -17.68 -0.78
CA ALA A 73 8.30 -16.78 -1.89
C ALA A 73 7.13 -15.85 -2.23
N ILE A 74 5.89 -16.31 -2.05
CA ILE A 74 4.68 -15.48 -2.21
C ILE A 74 4.46 -14.57 -0.99
N TRP A 75 4.78 -15.05 0.21
CA TRP A 75 4.57 -14.31 1.45
C TRP A 75 5.52 -13.11 1.60
N LEU A 76 6.80 -13.27 1.23
CA LEU A 76 7.81 -12.22 1.39
C LEU A 76 7.40 -10.87 0.73
N PRO A 77 6.98 -10.83 -0.55
CA PRO A 77 6.54 -9.60 -1.20
C PRO A 77 5.34 -8.94 -0.52
N LEU A 78 4.43 -9.73 0.06
CA LEU A 78 3.26 -9.20 0.77
C LEU A 78 3.67 -8.50 2.07
N VAL A 79 4.62 -9.06 2.81
CA VAL A 79 5.18 -8.45 4.02
C VAL A 79 5.94 -7.17 3.66
N ILE A 80 6.81 -7.22 2.65
CA ILE A 80 7.57 -6.05 2.19
C ILE A 80 6.63 -4.95 1.68
N GLY A 81 5.61 -5.31 0.89
CA GLY A 81 4.59 -4.37 0.41
C GLY A 81 3.78 -3.75 1.55
N SER A 82 3.45 -4.54 2.58
CA SER A 82 2.78 -4.06 3.79
C SER A 82 3.63 -3.03 4.54
N ILE A 83 4.91 -3.32 4.78
CA ILE A 83 5.84 -2.41 5.45
C ILE A 83 6.09 -1.16 4.60
N GLY A 84 6.38 -1.33 3.31
CA GLY A 84 6.60 -0.22 2.37
C GLY A 84 5.40 0.70 2.24
N SER A 85 4.17 0.18 2.38
CA SER A 85 2.96 1.00 2.37
C SER A 85 2.86 1.95 3.57
N GLN A 86 3.62 1.73 4.65
CA GLN A 86 3.69 2.62 5.81
C GLN A 86 4.59 3.84 5.56
N VAL A 87 5.50 3.75 4.58
CA VAL A 87 6.37 4.84 4.19
C VAL A 87 5.59 5.79 3.31
N THR A 88 5.26 6.97 3.85
CA THR A 88 4.63 8.04 3.07
C THR A 88 5.51 8.34 1.85
N PRO A 89 4.98 8.31 0.61
CA PRO A 89 5.78 8.65 -0.55
C PRO A 89 6.34 10.06 -0.36
N ARG A 90 7.67 10.18 -0.38
CA ARG A 90 8.34 11.48 -0.28
C ARG A 90 7.81 12.33 -1.41
N ASP A 91 7.19 13.44 -1.05
CA ASP A 91 6.46 14.33 -1.94
C ASP A 91 7.44 14.93 -2.97
N ARG A 92 7.62 14.26 -4.13
CA ARG A 92 8.61 14.66 -5.15
C ARG A 92 8.23 15.94 -5.87
N THR A 93 6.98 16.39 -5.73
CA THR A 93 6.47 17.68 -6.23
C THR A 93 6.85 18.85 -5.32
N ARG A 94 7.27 18.59 -4.07
CA ARG A 94 7.88 19.57 -3.15
C ARG A 94 9.40 19.66 -3.31
N ALA A 95 9.89 19.60 -4.54
CA ALA A 95 11.27 19.96 -4.85
C ALA A 95 11.47 21.48 -4.59
N GLY A 96 11.78 21.85 -3.34
CA GLY A 96 12.04 23.24 -2.95
C GLY A 96 11.71 23.59 -1.49
N ALA A 97 10.93 22.78 -0.78
CA ALA A 97 10.65 22.98 0.64
C ALA A 97 11.57 22.09 1.49
N ILE A 98 12.88 22.32 1.41
CA ILE A 98 13.79 21.88 2.47
C ILE A 98 13.64 22.93 3.57
N ASP A 99 12.92 22.58 4.63
CA ASP A 99 12.91 23.34 5.88
C ASP A 99 14.28 23.14 6.54
N PHE A 100 15.22 24.02 6.24
CA PHE A 100 16.44 24.17 7.01
C PHE A 100 16.02 24.82 8.33
N GLY A 101 15.75 23.97 9.32
CA GLY A 101 15.11 24.33 10.58
C GLY A 101 15.42 25.76 11.01
N GLY A 102 14.38 26.59 11.02
CA GLY A 102 14.48 27.99 11.41
C GLY A 102 15.20 28.10 12.76
N GLU A 103 16.45 28.55 12.68
CA GLU A 103 17.30 28.76 13.83
C GLU A 103 16.57 29.74 14.74
N ARG A 104 16.21 29.24 15.93
CA ARG A 104 15.53 30.03 16.94
C ARG A 104 16.41 31.22 17.26
N ARG A 105 15.81 32.41 17.16
CA ARG A 105 16.19 33.66 17.83
C ARG A 105 17.18 33.47 18.98
N ARG A 106 18.31 34.16 18.93
CA ARG A 106 18.72 35.15 19.94
C ARG A 106 19.66 36.16 19.32
#